data_AF-A0A6B0WJE0-F1
#
_entry.id   AF-A0A6B0WJE0-F1
#
_cell.length_a   1.000
_cell.length_b   1.000
_cell.length_c   1.000
_cell.angle_alpha   90.00
_cell.angle_beta   90.00
_cell.angle_gamma   90.00
#
_symmetry.space_group_name_H-M   'P 1'
#
loop_
_entity.id
_entity.type
_entity.pdbx_description
1 polymer ?
#
loop_
_entity_poly.entity_id
_entity_poly.type
_entity_poly.pdbx_seq_one_letter_code
_entity_poly.pdbx_strand_id
1 'polypeptide(L)'
;MWLCVPGRAIHSPRRESLRRAQCRIRGPGRRRRPEGHRTLEESEVPQEIYEVGEAPPVGEVPPKMYASLIRPSRFGAPRDAFQVEAIDTPTPGPRQVLVYVMAAGTNYNNVWAALGYPVDVIAARQRQGAEEEFHIGGSDASGIVYAVGDEVTNVKVGDEVVLSCGMWDENAADIAAGRDQMMSNTNKVWGY
;
A
#
# COMPACT_ATOMS: atom_id res chain seq x y z
N MET A 1 -3.83 4.44 -4.25
CA MET A 1 -4.42 3.44 -3.34
C MET A 1 -3.36 3.04 -2.31
N TRP A 2 -3.71 2.94 -1.03
CA TRP A 2 -2.81 2.52 0.03
C TRP A 2 -3.12 1.10 0.47
N LEU A 3 -2.07 0.37 0.81
CA LEU A 3 -2.19 -1.00 1.31
C LEU A 3 -1.37 -1.10 2.60
N CYS A 4 -2.05 -1.44 3.69
CA CYS A 4 -1.41 -1.79 4.95
C CYS A 4 -1.06 -3.28 4.91
N VAL A 5 0.21 -3.59 5.06
CA VAL A 5 0.74 -4.95 5.03
C VAL A 5 1.65 -5.20 6.23
N PRO A 6 1.80 -6.46 6.70
CA PRO A 6 2.87 -6.78 7.64
C PRO A 6 4.22 -6.32 7.11
N GLY A 7 5.11 -5.84 7.98
CA GLY A 7 6.36 -5.17 7.62
C GLY A 7 7.41 -6.00 6.86
N ARG A 8 7.05 -7.19 6.38
CA ARG A 8 7.90 -8.07 5.58
C ARG A 8 7.72 -7.76 4.08
N ALA A 9 7.95 -6.52 3.69
CA ALA A 9 8.01 -6.16 2.27
C ALA A 9 9.39 -6.54 1.69
N ILE A 10 9.42 -7.09 0.47
CA ILE A 10 10.69 -7.49 -0.16
C ILE A 10 11.33 -6.22 -0.75
N HIS A 11 12.43 -5.79 -0.14
CA HIS A 11 13.26 -4.70 -0.66
C HIS A 11 13.84 -5.09 -2.02
N SER A 12 13.66 -4.24 -3.04
CA SER A 12 14.33 -4.38 -4.33
C SER A 12 15.70 -3.67 -4.25
N PRO A 13 16.84 -4.40 -4.18
CA PRO A 13 18.14 -3.74 -4.17
C PRO A 13 18.42 -3.15 -5.56
N ARG A 14 18.31 -1.82 -5.72
CA ARG A 14 18.79 -1.16 -6.93
C ARG A 14 20.32 -1.12 -6.96
N ARG A 15 20.87 -1.53 -8.11
CA ARG A 15 22.27 -1.34 -8.49
C ARG A 15 22.64 0.15 -8.47
N GLU A 16 23.49 0.53 -7.53
CA GLU A 16 24.32 1.73 -7.65
C GLU A 16 25.31 1.54 -8.80
N SER A 17 24.99 2.05 -10.01
CA SER A 17 25.99 2.49 -10.99
C SER A 17 25.34 2.97 -12.29
N LEU A 18 24.85 4.20 -12.29
CA LEU A 18 24.95 5.03 -13.48
C LEU A 18 25.69 6.31 -13.09
N ARG A 19 26.99 6.26 -13.37
CA ARG A 19 27.94 7.35 -13.18
C ARG A 19 27.48 8.58 -13.96
N ARG A 20 27.59 9.73 -13.29
CA ARG A 20 27.46 11.09 -13.83
C ARG A 20 28.20 11.23 -15.16
N ALA A 21 27.46 11.55 -16.22
CA ALA A 21 28.00 12.25 -17.37
C ALA A 21 27.84 13.76 -17.16
N GLN A 22 28.84 14.42 -16.57
CA GLN A 22 28.91 15.88 -16.56
C GLN A 22 29.32 16.36 -17.95
N CYS A 23 28.35 16.83 -18.74
CA CYS A 23 28.63 17.64 -19.91
C CYS A 23 28.85 19.09 -19.44
N ARG A 24 30.11 19.56 -19.45
CA ARG A 24 30.46 20.97 -19.20
C ARG A 24 30.23 21.78 -20.47
N ILE A 25 29.23 22.65 -20.46
CA ILE A 25 29.11 23.75 -21.42
C ILE A 25 29.17 25.07 -20.65
N ARG A 26 30.23 25.86 -20.86
CA ARG A 26 30.40 27.21 -20.32
C ARG A 26 29.59 28.20 -21.17
N GLY A 27 28.57 28.82 -20.59
CA GLY A 27 27.87 29.99 -21.15
C GLY A 27 28.24 31.28 -20.41
N PRO A 28 28.17 32.47 -21.05
CA PRO A 28 28.63 33.72 -20.48
C PRO A 28 27.63 34.30 -19.45
N GLY A 29 28.17 34.98 -18.44
CA GLY A 29 27.44 35.49 -17.28
C GLY A 29 26.35 36.51 -17.60
N ARG A 30 25.26 36.45 -16.82
CA ARG A 30 24.25 37.50 -16.69
C ARG A 30 23.88 37.77 -15.24
N ARG A 31 23.50 39.02 -14.99
CA ARG A 31 23.49 39.78 -13.73
C ARG A 31 22.52 39.22 -12.67
N ARG A 32 22.89 39.38 -11.39
CA ARG A 32 22.04 39.11 -10.22
C ARG A 32 20.77 39.98 -10.26
N ARG A 33 19.59 39.36 -10.07
CA ARG A 33 18.33 40.05 -9.76
C ARG A 33 18.13 40.05 -8.23
N PRO A 34 17.45 41.05 -7.66
CA PRO A 34 17.25 41.14 -6.22
C PRO A 34 16.28 40.05 -5.74
N GLU A 35 16.57 39.52 -4.56
CA GLU A 35 15.76 38.54 -3.83
C GLU A 35 14.42 39.17 -3.44
N GLY A 36 13.35 38.73 -4.10
CA GLY A 36 12.00 38.94 -3.62
C GLY A 36 11.70 37.91 -2.55
N HIS A 37 11.57 38.36 -1.30
CA HIS A 37 10.99 37.58 -0.22
C HIS A 37 9.62 37.07 -0.66
N ARG A 38 9.54 35.79 -1.04
CA ARG A 38 8.27 35.11 -1.21
C ARG A 38 7.83 34.73 0.20
N THR A 39 6.76 35.35 0.65
CA THR A 39 6.09 35.09 1.92
C THR A 39 5.85 33.58 2.04
N LEU A 40 6.54 32.96 2.99
CA LEU A 40 6.30 31.61 3.47
C LEU A 40 5.17 31.73 4.50
N GLU A 41 3.92 31.54 4.08
CA GLU A 41 2.78 31.26 4.97
C GLU A 41 1.50 31.10 4.13
N GLU A 42 1.50 30.10 3.26
CA GLU A 42 0.25 29.38 2.97
C GLU A 42 0.30 28.20 3.94
N SER A 43 -0.44 28.31 5.04
CA SER A 43 -0.56 27.24 6.03
C SER A 43 -1.00 25.96 5.32
N GLU A 44 -0.08 24.99 5.21
CA GLU A 44 -0.28 23.67 4.62
C GLU A 44 -1.43 22.96 5.35
N VAL A 45 -2.64 23.08 4.83
CA VAL A 45 -3.69 22.13 5.15
C VAL A 45 -3.35 20.88 4.34
N PRO A 46 -3.00 19.76 4.98
CA PRO A 46 -2.70 18.53 4.25
C PRO A 46 -3.90 18.17 3.40
N GLN A 47 -3.66 17.90 2.12
CA GLN A 47 -4.72 17.58 1.18
C GLN A 47 -5.46 16.32 1.66
N GLU A 48 -6.80 16.37 1.69
CA GLU A 48 -7.62 15.29 2.26
C GLU A 48 -7.48 13.98 1.46
N ILE A 49 -7.39 14.10 0.14
CA ILE A 49 -7.25 12.99 -0.81
C ILE A 49 -6.50 13.45 -2.06
N TYR A 50 -5.65 12.58 -2.61
CA TYR A 50 -4.91 12.82 -3.86
C TYR A 50 -5.53 12.02 -5.00
N GLU A 51 -5.59 12.62 -6.20
CA GLU A 51 -6.11 11.95 -7.39
C GLU A 51 -5.19 10.83 -7.86
N VAL A 52 -5.74 9.86 -8.60
CA VAL A 52 -4.94 8.76 -9.15
C VAL A 52 -3.95 9.31 -10.17
N GLY A 53 -2.65 9.14 -9.89
CA GLY A 53 -1.55 9.70 -10.68
C GLY A 53 -0.87 10.89 -10.02
N GLU A 54 -1.48 11.47 -8.98
CA GLU A 54 -0.85 12.46 -8.11
C GLU A 54 -0.30 11.75 -6.87
N ALA A 55 1.03 11.79 -6.71
CA ALA A 55 1.69 11.22 -5.54
C ALA A 55 1.83 12.31 -4.47
N PRO A 56 1.36 12.06 -3.23
CA PRO A 56 1.70 12.92 -2.10
C PRO A 56 3.22 12.97 -1.89
N PRO A 57 3.73 13.99 -1.18
CA PRO A 57 5.10 13.97 -0.69
C PRO A 57 5.40 12.66 0.05
N VAL A 58 6.58 12.06 -0.21
CA VAL A 58 6.95 10.78 0.42
C VAL A 58 6.98 10.93 1.94
N GLY A 59 6.17 10.13 2.63
CA GLY A 59 5.99 10.19 4.08
C GLY A 59 4.72 10.93 4.53
N GLU A 60 4.07 11.67 3.64
CA GLU A 60 2.79 12.31 3.91
C GLU A 60 1.63 11.34 3.60
N VAL A 61 0.84 11.02 4.61
CA VAL A 61 -0.30 10.10 4.49
C VAL A 61 -1.60 10.90 4.50
N PRO A 62 -2.33 10.98 3.37
CA PRO A 62 -3.61 11.67 3.34
C PRO A 62 -4.66 10.91 4.15
N PRO A 63 -5.59 11.61 4.83
CA PRO A 63 -6.67 10.97 5.60
C PRO A 63 -7.53 10.02 4.77
N LYS A 64 -7.74 10.32 3.48
CA LYS A 64 -8.54 9.49 2.58
C LYS A 64 -7.76 9.00 1.37
N MET A 65 -8.29 7.94 0.79
CA MET A 65 -7.77 7.32 -0.42
C MET A 65 -8.86 6.76 -1.31
N TYR A 66 -8.56 6.67 -2.60
CA TYR A 66 -9.34 5.87 -3.53
C TYR A 66 -8.95 4.39 -3.44
N ALA A 67 -9.97 3.54 -3.43
CA ALA A 67 -9.82 2.09 -3.55
C ALA A 67 -10.95 1.49 -4.40
N SER A 68 -10.69 0.33 -5.00
CA SER A 68 -11.70 -0.45 -5.73
C SER A 68 -12.36 -1.44 -4.78
N LEU A 69 -13.61 -1.16 -4.41
CA LEU A 69 -14.35 -1.88 -3.38
C LEU A 69 -15.35 -2.87 -3.99
N ILE A 70 -15.54 -4.00 -3.33
CA ILE A 70 -16.69 -4.89 -3.45
C ILE A 70 -17.59 -4.70 -2.22
N ARG A 71 -18.92 -4.74 -2.41
CA ARG A 71 -19.91 -4.73 -1.32
C ARG A 71 -20.93 -5.85 -1.52
N PRO A 72 -21.60 -6.33 -0.46
CA PRO A 72 -22.57 -7.43 -0.58
C PRO A 72 -23.71 -7.14 -1.55
N SER A 73 -24.16 -5.88 -1.62
CA SER A 73 -25.22 -5.43 -2.52
C SER A 73 -24.90 -5.54 -4.01
N ARG A 74 -23.63 -5.77 -4.36
CA ARG A 74 -23.13 -5.85 -5.74
C ARG A 74 -22.29 -7.08 -6.02
N PHE A 75 -22.40 -8.12 -5.19
CA PHE A 75 -21.78 -9.40 -5.54
C PHE A 75 -22.31 -9.89 -6.90
N GLY A 76 -21.43 -10.45 -7.71
CA GLY A 76 -21.76 -10.89 -9.05
C GLY A 76 -20.57 -10.85 -10.00
N ALA A 77 -20.84 -10.57 -11.28
CA ALA A 77 -19.80 -10.48 -12.29
C ALA A 77 -18.75 -9.41 -11.92
N PRO A 78 -17.44 -9.69 -12.00
CA PRO A 78 -16.40 -8.74 -11.59
C PRO A 78 -16.53 -7.34 -12.18
N ARG A 79 -16.97 -7.24 -13.45
CA ARG A 79 -17.18 -5.95 -14.13
C ARG A 79 -18.16 -5.01 -13.40
N ASP A 80 -19.11 -5.57 -12.66
CA ASP A 80 -20.19 -4.84 -11.99
C ASP A 80 -19.93 -4.73 -10.46
N ALA A 81 -19.20 -5.71 -9.90
CA ALA A 81 -18.93 -5.81 -8.46
C ALA A 81 -17.91 -4.81 -7.91
N PHE A 82 -16.90 -4.45 -8.73
CA PHE A 82 -15.87 -3.49 -8.34
C PHE A 82 -16.31 -2.06 -8.66
N GLN A 83 -16.27 -1.18 -7.66
CA GLN A 83 -16.54 0.25 -7.81
C GLN A 83 -15.47 1.06 -7.07
N VAL A 84 -15.03 2.16 -7.68
CA VAL A 84 -14.06 3.07 -7.05
C VAL A 84 -14.79 3.96 -6.03
N GLU A 85 -14.31 3.95 -4.80
CA GLU A 85 -14.85 4.75 -3.70
C GLU A 85 -13.70 5.42 -2.93
N ALA A 86 -13.98 6.58 -2.33
CA ALA A 86 -13.08 7.23 -1.39
C ALA A 86 -13.37 6.71 0.02
N ILE A 87 -12.34 6.25 0.72
CA ILE A 87 -12.41 5.72 2.09
C ILE A 87 -11.25 6.25 2.93
N ASP A 88 -11.30 6.02 4.24
CA ASP A 88 -10.21 6.38 5.14
C ASP A 88 -8.96 5.55 4.85
N THR A 89 -7.80 6.21 4.89
CA THR A 89 -6.50 5.56 4.74
C THR A 89 -6.17 4.78 6.02
N PRO A 90 -5.80 3.49 5.93
CA PRO A 90 -5.49 2.71 7.12
C PRO A 90 -4.20 3.16 7.80
N THR A 91 -4.20 3.18 9.13
CA THR A 91 -3.00 3.42 9.94
C THR A 91 -2.26 2.10 10.17
N PRO A 92 -0.94 2.03 9.89
CA PRO A 92 -0.17 0.81 10.17
C PRO A 92 -0.02 0.59 11.69
N GLY A 93 -0.23 -0.64 12.14
CA GLY A 93 0.13 -1.07 13.50
C GLY A 93 1.65 -1.23 13.69
N PRO A 94 2.12 -1.59 14.90
CA PRO A 94 3.55 -1.56 15.25
C PRO A 94 4.46 -2.36 14.30
N ARG A 95 3.99 -3.51 13.79
CA ARG A 95 4.74 -4.41 12.91
C ARG A 95 4.29 -4.33 11.45
N GLN A 96 3.62 -3.26 11.05
CA GLN A 96 3.05 -3.08 9.71
C GLN A 96 3.67 -1.89 9.00
N VAL A 97 3.53 -1.87 7.68
CA VAL A 97 3.91 -0.74 6.84
C VAL A 97 2.74 -0.33 5.96
N LEU A 98 2.66 0.96 5.70
CA LEU A 98 1.73 1.54 4.74
C LEU A 98 2.45 1.78 3.41
N VAL A 99 1.94 1.21 2.33
CA VAL A 99 2.54 1.27 1.00
C VAL A 99 1.66 2.07 0.05
N TYR A 100 2.23 3.08 -0.60
CA TYR A 100 1.63 3.74 -1.77
C TYR A 100 1.75 2.80 -2.96
N VAL A 101 0.62 2.29 -3.43
CA VAL A 101 0.58 1.28 -4.48
C VAL A 101 0.73 1.95 -5.84
N MET A 102 1.79 1.56 -6.57
CA MET A 102 2.03 2.01 -7.94
C MET A 102 1.34 1.09 -8.95
N ALA A 103 1.28 -0.21 -8.65
CA ALA A 103 0.60 -1.22 -9.46
C ALA A 103 0.16 -2.40 -8.59
N ALA A 104 -0.94 -3.03 -8.98
CA ALA A 104 -1.47 -4.24 -8.37
C ALA A 104 -1.63 -5.35 -9.41
N GLY A 105 -1.39 -6.60 -9.00
CA GLY A 105 -1.58 -7.77 -9.86
C GLY A 105 -3.03 -8.23 -9.89
N THR A 106 -3.43 -8.81 -11.02
CA THR A 106 -4.74 -9.46 -11.17
C THR A 106 -4.65 -10.93 -10.78
N ASN A 107 -5.57 -11.40 -9.96
CA ASN A 107 -5.60 -12.78 -9.47
C ASN A 107 -7.04 -13.33 -9.45
N TYR A 108 -7.19 -14.64 -9.59
CA TYR A 108 -8.49 -15.34 -9.57
C TYR A 108 -9.23 -15.19 -8.24
N ASN A 109 -8.53 -15.02 -7.12
CA ASN A 109 -9.17 -14.81 -5.82
C ASN A 109 -10.11 -13.59 -5.81
N ASN A 110 -9.80 -12.54 -6.58
CA ASN A 110 -10.65 -11.38 -6.76
C ASN A 110 -11.95 -11.71 -7.50
N VAL A 111 -11.96 -12.75 -8.35
CA VAL A 111 -13.19 -13.24 -8.99
C VAL A 111 -14.10 -13.89 -7.95
N TRP A 112 -13.56 -14.74 -7.07
CA TRP A 112 -14.32 -15.36 -5.98
C TRP A 112 -14.84 -14.33 -4.99
N ALA A 113 -14.01 -13.36 -4.61
CA ALA A 113 -14.41 -12.24 -3.76
C ALA A 113 -15.53 -11.40 -4.39
N ALA A 114 -15.44 -11.11 -5.69
CA ALA A 114 -16.48 -10.38 -6.43
C ALA A 114 -17.79 -11.16 -6.51
N LEU A 115 -17.73 -12.49 -6.69
CA LEU A 115 -18.91 -13.35 -6.73
C LEU A 115 -19.56 -13.55 -5.35
N GLY A 116 -18.80 -13.39 -4.25
CA GLY A 116 -19.24 -13.79 -2.91
C GLY A 116 -19.42 -15.31 -2.76
N TYR A 117 -18.79 -16.09 -3.64
CA TYR A 117 -18.89 -17.55 -3.72
C TYR A 117 -17.49 -18.15 -3.92
N PRO A 118 -17.15 -19.29 -3.29
CA PRO A 118 -17.97 -20.10 -2.37
C PRO A 118 -18.13 -19.50 -0.97
N VAL A 119 -17.44 -18.39 -0.70
CA VAL A 119 -17.44 -17.72 0.60
C VAL A 119 -17.72 -16.24 0.40
N ASP A 120 -18.65 -15.71 1.19
CA ASP A 120 -18.77 -14.28 1.42
C ASP A 120 -17.62 -13.82 2.31
N VAL A 121 -16.60 -13.23 1.70
CA VAL A 121 -15.38 -12.74 2.36
C VAL A 121 -15.66 -11.62 3.36
N ILE A 122 -16.70 -10.81 3.12
CA ILE A 122 -17.08 -9.70 4.00
C ILE A 122 -17.70 -10.28 5.26
N ALA A 123 -18.72 -11.14 5.12
CA ALA A 123 -19.36 -11.79 6.26
C ALA A 123 -18.37 -12.69 7.03
N ALA A 124 -17.43 -13.35 6.36
CA ALA A 124 -16.39 -14.16 7.00
C ALA A 124 -15.46 -13.35 7.91
N ARG A 125 -15.08 -12.12 7.50
CA ARG A 125 -14.27 -11.22 8.32
C ARG A 125 -15.09 -10.56 9.43
N GLN A 126 -16.35 -10.20 9.17
CA GLN A 126 -17.24 -9.66 10.20
C GLN A 126 -17.48 -10.67 11.34
N ARG A 127 -17.59 -11.97 11.03
CA ARG A 127 -17.61 -13.03 12.06
C ARG A 127 -16.33 -13.09 12.92
N GLN A 128 -15.23 -12.49 12.47
CA GLN A 128 -13.97 -12.36 13.19
C GLN A 128 -13.83 -10.98 13.88
N GLY A 129 -14.87 -10.14 13.86
CA GLY A 129 -14.90 -8.83 14.52
C GLY A 129 -14.52 -7.64 13.64
N ALA A 130 -14.33 -7.84 12.32
CA ALA A 130 -14.14 -6.74 11.39
C ALA A 130 -15.43 -5.90 11.26
N GLU A 131 -15.31 -4.58 11.16
CA GLU A 131 -16.47 -3.67 11.04
C GLU A 131 -16.75 -3.28 9.58
N GLU A 132 -15.79 -3.50 8.69
CA GLU A 132 -15.88 -3.06 7.30
C GLU A 132 -16.98 -3.81 6.54
N GLU A 133 -17.91 -3.04 5.97
CA GLU A 133 -19.00 -3.55 5.12
C GLU A 133 -18.60 -3.67 3.64
N PHE A 134 -17.30 -3.71 3.36
CA PHE A 134 -16.73 -3.79 2.02
C PHE A 134 -15.48 -4.67 2.00
N HIS A 135 -15.08 -5.08 0.80
CA HIS A 135 -13.83 -5.78 0.55
C HIS A 135 -13.01 -5.07 -0.51
N ILE A 136 -11.74 -4.84 -0.20
CA ILE A 136 -10.72 -4.41 -1.15
C ILE A 136 -9.87 -5.65 -1.45
N GLY A 137 -9.92 -6.10 -2.70
CA GLY A 137 -9.12 -7.23 -3.16
C GLY A 137 -7.71 -6.81 -3.60
N GLY A 138 -6.96 -7.79 -4.12
CA GLY A 138 -5.60 -7.61 -4.62
C GLY A 138 -4.57 -8.26 -3.71
N SER A 139 -3.87 -9.27 -4.24
CA SER A 139 -2.89 -10.08 -3.49
C SER A 139 -1.48 -9.99 -4.04
N ASP A 140 -1.24 -9.04 -4.94
CA ASP A 140 0.08 -8.72 -5.47
C ASP A 140 0.14 -7.20 -5.65
N ALA A 141 1.23 -6.57 -5.24
CA ALA A 141 1.45 -5.15 -5.48
C ALA A 141 2.94 -4.79 -5.51
N SER A 142 3.23 -3.69 -6.20
CA SER A 142 4.50 -2.97 -6.09
C SER A 142 4.24 -1.53 -5.70
N GLY A 143 5.07 -0.98 -4.83
CA GLY A 143 4.83 0.34 -4.28
C GLY A 143 6.02 0.96 -3.56
N ILE A 144 5.75 2.06 -2.89
CA ILE A 144 6.71 2.81 -2.08
C ILE A 144 6.21 2.83 -0.64
N VAL A 145 7.08 2.57 0.34
CA VAL A 145 6.73 2.68 1.77
C VAL A 145 6.53 4.14 2.15
N TYR A 146 5.41 4.50 2.76
CA TYR A 146 5.13 5.88 3.23
C TYR A 146 4.99 6.00 4.74
N ALA A 147 4.62 4.92 5.43
CA ALA A 147 4.66 4.89 6.89
C ALA A 147 5.09 3.51 7.37
N VAL A 148 5.74 3.48 8.53
CA VAL A 148 6.20 2.26 9.19
C VAL A 148 5.74 2.30 10.65
N GLY A 149 5.32 1.16 11.17
CA GLY A 149 5.08 1.01 12.60
C GLY A 149 6.39 0.95 13.39
N ASP A 150 6.30 1.22 14.68
CA ASP A 150 7.47 1.41 15.57
C ASP A 150 8.35 0.16 15.77
N GLU A 151 7.84 -1.04 15.45
CA GLU A 151 8.58 -2.30 15.53
C GLU A 151 9.14 -2.78 14.18
N VAL A 152 8.92 -2.03 13.09
CA VAL A 152 9.48 -2.37 11.77
C VAL A 152 10.95 -1.98 11.70
N THR A 153 11.80 -2.93 11.33
CA THR A 153 13.28 -2.75 11.35
C THR A 153 13.97 -3.04 10.02
N ASN A 154 13.26 -3.61 9.05
CA ASN A 154 13.82 -4.15 7.81
C ASN A 154 13.51 -3.32 6.56
N VAL A 155 12.66 -2.30 6.67
CA VAL A 155 12.32 -1.34 5.61
C VAL A 155 12.11 0.04 6.21
N LYS A 156 12.20 1.10 5.40
CA LYS A 156 11.98 2.49 5.80
C LYS A 156 11.13 3.25 4.78
N VAL A 157 10.57 4.38 5.20
CA VAL A 157 9.86 5.32 4.32
C VAL A 157 10.73 5.67 3.10
N GLY A 158 10.15 5.61 1.91
CA GLY A 158 10.80 5.81 0.62
C GLY A 158 11.34 4.55 -0.06
N ASP A 159 11.37 3.39 0.61
CA ASP A 159 11.82 2.14 -0.04
C ASP A 159 10.82 1.67 -1.10
N GLU A 160 11.34 1.27 -2.27
CA GLU A 160 10.60 0.56 -3.32
C GLU A 160 10.47 -0.92 -2.94
N VAL A 161 9.23 -1.42 -2.92
CA VAL A 161 8.91 -2.77 -2.46
C VAL A 161 7.96 -3.51 -3.40
N VAL A 162 8.08 -4.84 -3.37
CA VAL A 162 7.05 -5.76 -3.88
C VAL A 162 6.45 -6.55 -2.71
N LEU A 163 5.16 -6.84 -2.80
CA LEU A 163 4.40 -7.48 -1.74
C LEU A 163 4.15 -8.94 -2.08
N SER A 164 4.43 -9.82 -1.11
CA SER A 164 3.93 -11.19 -1.09
C SER A 164 2.66 -11.23 -0.26
N CYS A 165 1.66 -11.99 -0.68
CA CYS A 165 0.37 -12.09 0.03
C CYS A 165 0.38 -13.01 1.25
N GLY A 166 1.46 -13.76 1.51
CA GLY A 166 1.51 -14.66 2.65
C GLY A 166 1.43 -13.90 3.99
N MET A 167 0.42 -14.24 4.81
CA MET A 167 0.28 -13.77 6.18
C MET A 167 0.18 -14.96 7.14
N TRP A 168 0.77 -14.82 8.33
CA TRP A 168 0.71 -15.83 9.39
C TRP A 168 1.02 -15.18 10.73
N ASP A 169 0.65 -15.85 11.82
CA ASP A 169 1.13 -15.50 13.15
C ASP A 169 2.53 -16.08 13.33
N GLU A 170 3.54 -15.22 13.39
CA GLU A 170 4.93 -15.63 13.55
C GLU A 170 5.23 -16.34 14.88
N ASN A 171 4.35 -16.21 15.87
CA ASN A 171 4.45 -16.85 17.18
C ASN A 171 3.66 -18.17 17.25
N ALA A 172 3.07 -18.62 16.14
CA ALA A 172 2.34 -19.87 16.09
C ALA A 172 3.24 -21.05 16.49
N ALA A 173 2.72 -21.91 17.39
CA ALA A 173 3.49 -23.01 17.96
C ALA A 173 3.99 -24.01 16.91
N ASP A 174 3.26 -24.18 15.81
CA ASP A 174 3.66 -25.05 14.71
C ASP A 174 4.86 -24.49 13.92
N ILE A 175 4.89 -23.18 13.67
CA ILE A 175 6.04 -22.47 13.08
C ILE A 175 7.25 -22.55 14.02
N ALA A 176 7.06 -22.32 15.32
CA ALA A 176 8.13 -22.45 16.31
C ALA A 176 8.71 -23.87 16.37
N ALA A 177 7.90 -24.89 16.07
CA ALA A 177 8.32 -26.28 15.94
C ALA A 177 8.99 -26.62 14.59
N GLY A 178 9.25 -25.63 13.73
CA GLY A 178 9.95 -25.78 12.46
C GLY A 178 9.06 -26.09 11.26
N ARG A 179 7.72 -25.98 11.39
CA ARG A 179 6.82 -26.08 10.24
C ARG A 179 6.99 -24.86 9.33
N ASP A 180 6.93 -25.09 8.03
CA ASP A 180 6.87 -24.03 7.01
C ASP A 180 5.66 -23.10 7.27
N GLN A 181 5.87 -21.78 7.17
CA GLN A 181 4.84 -20.78 7.42
C GLN A 181 3.64 -20.90 6.48
N MET A 182 3.85 -21.39 5.26
CA MET A 182 2.77 -21.68 4.31
C MET A 182 1.88 -22.84 4.74
N MET A 183 2.37 -23.70 5.62
CA MET A 183 1.67 -24.88 6.13
C MET A 183 1.13 -24.67 7.56
N SER A 184 1.34 -23.50 8.16
CA SER A 184 0.79 -23.19 9.49
C SER A 184 -0.72 -23.05 9.44
N ASN A 185 -1.39 -23.46 10.53
CA ASN A 185 -2.83 -23.25 10.68
C ASN A 185 -3.22 -21.76 10.76
N THR A 186 -2.25 -20.88 10.96
CA THR A 186 -2.45 -19.42 11.02
C THR A 186 -2.26 -18.75 9.67
N ASN A 187 -1.87 -19.50 8.63
CA ASN A 187 -1.65 -18.97 7.31
C ASN A 187 -2.93 -18.36 6.73
N LYS A 188 -2.80 -17.19 6.10
CA LYS A 188 -3.84 -16.47 5.38
C LYS A 188 -3.24 -15.84 4.12
N VAL A 189 -4.10 -15.55 3.15
CA VAL A 189 -3.75 -14.79 1.94
C VAL A 189 -4.22 -13.36 2.14
N TRP A 190 -3.28 -12.42 2.17
CA TRP A 190 -3.61 -11.02 2.20
C TRP A 190 -4.33 -10.60 0.92
N GLY A 191 -5.39 -9.80 1.05
CA GLY A 191 -6.26 -9.40 -0.05
C GLY A 191 -7.34 -10.42 -0.42
N TYR A 192 -7.48 -11.54 0.31
CA TYR A 192 -8.56 -12.53 0.15
C TYR A 192 -8.87 -13.28 1.46
#